data_AF-A0A7C4AG96-F1
#
_entry.id   AF-A0A7C4AG96-F1
#
_cell.length_a   1.000
_cell.length_b   1.000
_cell.length_c   1.000
_cell.angle_alpha   90.00
_cell.angle_beta   90.00
_cell.angle_gamma   90.00
#
_symmetry.space_group_name_H-M   'P 1'
#
loop_
_entity.id
_entity.type
_entity.pdbx_description
1 polymer ?
#
loop_
_entity_poly.entity_id
_entity_poly.type
_entity_poly.pdbx_seq_one_letter_code
_entity_poly.pdbx_strand_id
1 'polypeptide(L)'
;GVVLKAVNRATLGKGVVVYLQADPEKVVARLMAELKPEQRPALTGLSLEDEVRRTVAERDPYYMSCAHMIAPEAPLEVLAERISRELEDWTA
;
A
#
# COMPACT_ATOMS: atom_id res chain seq x y z
N GLY A 1 6.40 -1.31 10.32
CA GLY A 1 6.10 -0.78 8.98
C GLY A 1 6.46 0.69 8.89
N VAL A 2 6.96 1.14 7.73
CA VAL A 2 7.46 2.53 7.52
C VAL A 2 6.41 3.57 7.91
N VAL A 3 5.16 3.44 7.47
CA VAL A 3 4.11 4.45 7.73
C VAL A 3 3.55 4.48 9.15
N LEU A 4 3.82 3.47 9.99
CA LEU A 4 3.28 3.40 11.35
C LEU A 4 3.90 4.46 12.28
N LYS A 5 5.17 4.79 12.06
CA LYS A 5 5.89 5.80 12.85
C LYS A 5 5.55 7.20 12.32
N ALA A 6 5.07 8.07 13.21
CA ALA A 6 4.73 9.45 12.84
C ALA A 6 5.90 10.22 12.20
N VAL A 7 7.13 10.01 12.69
CA VAL A 7 8.35 10.63 12.13
C VAL A 7 8.59 10.23 10.66
N ASN A 8 8.23 9.02 10.27
CA ASN A 8 8.36 8.57 8.91
C ASN A 8 7.30 9.23 8.02
N ARG A 9 6.05 9.37 8.50
CA ARG A 9 5.01 10.10 7.77
C ARG A 9 5.39 11.57 7.57
N ALA A 10 5.94 12.21 8.60
CA ALA A 10 6.47 13.58 8.49
C ALA A 10 7.63 13.68 7.48
N THR A 11 8.47 12.66 7.39
CA THR A 11 9.56 12.61 6.41
C THR A 11 9.04 12.42 4.98
N LEU A 12 8.06 11.52 4.79
CA LEU A 12 7.41 11.28 3.49
C LEU A 12 6.69 12.54 3.00
N GLY A 13 6.04 13.28 3.90
CA GLY A 13 5.34 14.53 3.59
C GLY A 13 6.24 15.68 3.12
N LYS A 14 7.57 15.53 3.09
CA LYS A 14 8.49 16.52 2.51
C LYS A 14 8.48 16.51 0.97
N GLY A 15 7.93 15.47 0.36
CA GLY A 15 7.68 15.39 -1.08
C GLY A 15 6.25 14.94 -1.36
N VAL A 16 5.96 14.63 -2.62
CA VAL A 16 4.64 14.09 -2.99
C VAL A 16 4.52 12.65 -2.53
N VAL A 17 3.35 12.29 -1.99
CA VAL A 17 3.06 10.95 -1.48
C VAL A 17 1.85 10.43 -2.22
N VAL A 18 2.05 9.39 -3.02
CA VAL A 18 0.98 8.73 -3.77
C VAL A 18 0.62 7.44 -3.04
N TYR A 19 -0.63 7.31 -2.62
CA TYR A 19 -1.14 6.04 -2.10
C TYR A 19 -1.70 5.19 -3.23
N LEU A 20 -1.02 4.08 -3.53
CA LEU A 20 -1.50 3.05 -4.45
C LEU A 20 -2.54 2.18 -3.74
N GLN A 21 -3.80 2.59 -3.83
CA GLN A 21 -4.88 1.92 -3.12
C GLN A 21 -5.24 0.62 -3.85
N ALA A 22 -5.34 -0.48 -3.10
CA ALA A 22 -5.75 -1.78 -3.58
C ALA A 22 -6.67 -2.46 -2.57
N ASP A 23 -7.56 -3.31 -3.08
CA ASP A 23 -8.38 -4.20 -2.25
C ASP A 23 -7.47 -5.12 -1.41
N PRO A 24 -7.68 -5.21 -0.08
CA PRO A 24 -6.93 -6.14 0.77
C PRO A 24 -6.90 -7.58 0.25
N GLU A 25 -7.99 -8.09 -0.35
CA GLU A 25 -8.03 -9.46 -0.90
C GLU A 25 -7.08 -9.62 -2.09
N LYS A 26 -6.92 -8.57 -2.91
CA LYS A 26 -5.96 -8.59 -4.02
C LYS A 26 -4.53 -8.49 -3.54
N VAL A 27 -4.28 -7.73 -2.47
CA VAL A 27 -2.96 -7.68 -1.84
C VAL A 27 -2.59 -9.06 -1.28
N VAL A 28 -3.53 -9.72 -0.60
CA VAL A 28 -3.37 -11.12 -0.15
C VAL A 28 -3.09 -12.03 -1.34
N ALA A 29 -3.92 -12.01 -2.39
CA ALA A 29 -3.74 -12.86 -3.56
C ALA A 29 -2.37 -12.69 -4.24
N ARG A 30 -1.90 -11.43 -4.38
CA ARG A 30 -0.57 -11.13 -4.94
C ARG A 30 0.55 -11.69 -4.06
N LEU A 31 0.48 -11.48 -2.75
CA LEU A 31 1.46 -12.00 -1.80
C LEU A 31 1.49 -13.54 -1.79
N MET A 32 0.32 -14.17 -1.83
CA MET A 32 0.21 -15.64 -1.86
C MET A 32 0.72 -16.23 -3.18
N ALA A 33 0.57 -15.54 -4.31
CA ALA A 33 1.13 -15.95 -5.59
C ALA A 33 2.67 -15.83 -5.63
N GLU A 34 3.26 -14.92 -4.87
CA GLU A 34 4.72 -14.70 -4.81
C GLU A 34 5.44 -15.59 -3.78
N LEU A 35 4.72 -16.14 -2.79
CA LEU A 35 5.29 -17.00 -1.77
C LEU A 35 5.66 -18.38 -2.33
N LYS A 36 6.94 -18.77 -2.17
CA LYS A 36 7.38 -20.13 -2.50
C LYS A 36 6.85 -21.13 -1.46
N PRO A 37 6.54 -22.39 -1.84
CA PRO A 37 6.02 -23.41 -0.92
C PRO A 37 6.87 -23.62 0.35
N GLU A 38 8.18 -23.39 0.24
CA GLU A 38 9.17 -23.54 1.31
C GLU A 38 9.11 -22.42 2.37
N GLN A 39 8.46 -21.28 2.07
CA GLN A 39 8.39 -20.10 2.95
C GLN A 39 7.14 -20.08 3.84
N ARG A 40 6.58 -21.25 4.15
CA ARG A 40 5.32 -21.39 4.89
C ARG A 40 5.52 -21.82 6.36
N PRO A 41 6.19 -21.05 7.25
CA PRO A 41 5.98 -21.22 8.68
C PRO A 41 4.71 -20.46 9.10
N ALA A 42 3.77 -21.15 9.73
CA ALA A 42 2.66 -20.49 10.42
C ALA A 42 3.22 -19.79 11.67
N LEU A 43 3.17 -18.45 11.71
CA LEU A 43 3.71 -17.64 12.81
C LEU A 43 2.66 -17.30 13.88
N THR A 44 1.37 -17.64 13.67
CA THR A 44 0.31 -17.64 14.70
C THR A 44 -0.78 -18.68 14.36
N GLY A 45 -1.80 -18.81 15.21
CA GLY A 45 -2.98 -19.64 14.95
C GLY A 45 -3.98 -19.07 13.92
N LEU A 46 -3.65 -17.94 13.28
CA LEU A 46 -4.39 -17.38 12.15
C LEU A 46 -3.75 -17.84 10.84
N SER A 47 -4.53 -17.93 9.76
CA SER A 47 -3.95 -18.17 8.44
C SER A 47 -3.08 -16.96 8.03
N LEU A 48 -2.02 -17.18 7.26
CA LEU A 48 -1.18 -16.10 6.72
C LEU A 48 -2.02 -15.03 5.98
N GLU A 49 -3.09 -15.47 5.34
CA GLU A 49 -4.05 -14.61 4.66
C GLU A 49 -4.76 -13.65 5.63
N ASP A 50 -5.19 -14.15 6.79
CA ASP A 50 -5.81 -13.33 7.84
C ASP A 50 -4.84 -12.31 8.43
N GLU A 51 -3.58 -12.70 8.64
CA GLU A 51 -2.55 -11.78 9.13
C GLU A 51 -2.27 -10.66 8.13
N VAL A 52 -2.17 -10.99 6.84
CA VAL A 52 -1.98 -10.01 5.76
C VAL A 52 -3.20 -9.09 5.66
N ARG A 53 -4.42 -9.64 5.65
CA ARG A 53 -5.66 -8.88 5.58
C ARG A 53 -5.78 -7.88 6.72
N ARG A 54 -5.54 -8.32 7.96
CA ARG A 54 -5.52 -7.44 9.14
C ARG A 54 -4.44 -6.38 9.02
N THR A 55 -3.24 -6.76 8.59
CA THR A 55 -2.13 -5.82 8.41
C THR A 55 -2.44 -4.73 7.39
N VAL A 56 -3.09 -5.06 6.27
CA VAL A 56 -3.50 -4.08 5.26
C VAL A 56 -4.56 -3.14 5.84
N ALA A 57 -5.60 -3.69 6.47
CA ALA A 57 -6.68 -2.91 7.06
C ALA A 57 -6.19 -1.96 8.18
N GLU A 58 -5.30 -2.44 9.06
CA GLU A 58 -4.71 -1.63 10.14
C GLU A 58 -3.83 -0.49 9.60
N ARG A 59 -3.27 -0.64 8.39
CA ARG A 59 -2.37 0.34 7.79
C ARG A 59 -3.07 1.36 6.90
N ASP A 60 -4.24 1.04 6.35
CA ASP A 60 -4.99 1.89 5.43
C ASP A 60 -5.18 3.34 5.95
N PRO A 61 -5.60 3.57 7.22
CA PRO A 61 -5.76 4.93 7.74
C PRO A 61 -4.45 5.72 7.77
N TYR A 62 -3.31 5.05 7.99
CA TYR A 62 -2.01 5.72 8.01
C TYR A 62 -1.57 6.12 6.61
N TYR A 63 -1.82 5.29 5.60
CA TYR A 63 -1.55 5.65 4.20
C TYR A 63 -2.42 6.84 3.77
N MET A 64 -3.72 6.78 4.06
CA MET A 64 -4.65 7.89 3.79
C MET A 64 -4.21 9.19 4.47
N SER A 65 -3.77 9.12 5.72
CA SER A 65 -3.39 10.32 6.49
C SER A 65 -2.18 11.09 5.95
N CYS A 66 -1.33 10.46 5.13
CA CYS A 66 -0.14 11.09 4.58
C CYS A 66 -0.14 11.16 3.05
N ALA A 67 -1.22 10.73 2.39
CA ALA A 67 -1.33 10.76 0.94
C ALA A 67 -1.67 12.17 0.44
N HIS A 68 -0.89 12.64 -0.54
CA HIS A 68 -1.20 13.80 -1.35
C HIS A 68 -2.12 13.44 -2.52
N MET A 69 -1.97 12.22 -3.04
CA MET A 69 -2.77 11.66 -4.13
C MET A 69 -3.20 10.24 -3.79
N ILE A 70 -4.43 9.88 -4.15
CA ILE A 70 -4.93 8.50 -4.03
C ILE A 70 -5.06 7.94 -5.44
N ALA A 71 -4.31 6.89 -5.70
CA ALA A 71 -4.31 6.21 -6.98
C ALA A 71 -5.06 4.87 -6.82
N PRO A 72 -6.39 4.84 -7.05
CA PRO A 72 -7.15 3.60 -7.02
C PRO A 72 -6.69 2.66 -8.14
N GLU A 73 -6.97 1.38 -7.94
CA GLU A 73 -6.55 0.32 -8.84
C GLU A 73 -7.03 0.55 -10.28
N ALA A 74 -6.08 0.43 -11.20
CA ALA A 74 -6.27 0.54 -12.65
C ALA A 74 -5.17 -0.29 -13.34
N PRO A 75 -5.29 -0.58 -14.65
CA PRO A 75 -4.16 -1.09 -15.44
C PRO A 75 -2.91 -0.22 -15.26
N LEU A 76 -1.73 -0.83 -15.32
CA LEU A 76 -0.45 -0.17 -14.99
C LEU A 76 -0.24 1.10 -15.82
N GLU A 77 -0.51 1.04 -17.10
CA GLU A 77 -0.32 2.14 -18.05
C GLU A 77 -1.26 3.30 -17.70
N VAL A 78 -2.53 3.02 -17.44
CA VAL A 78 -3.54 4.01 -17.04
C VAL A 78 -3.17 4.64 -15.69
N LEU A 79 -2.68 3.84 -14.75
CA LEU A 79 -2.26 4.29 -13.43
C LEU A 79 -1.04 5.21 -13.53
N ALA A 80 -0.04 4.83 -14.32
CA ALA A 80 1.18 5.59 -14.53
C ALA A 80 0.91 6.91 -15.24
N GLU A 81 0.09 6.91 -16.29
CA GLU A 81 -0.32 8.12 -17.01
C GLU A 81 -1.08 9.09 -16.10
N ARG A 82 -2.04 8.59 -15.31
CA ARG A 82 -2.80 9.42 -14.38
C ARG A 82 -1.89 10.06 -13.33
N ILE A 83 -1.03 9.26 -12.68
CA ILE A 83 -0.11 9.78 -11.65
C ILE A 83 0.84 10.81 -12.25
N SER A 84 1.39 10.54 -13.44
CA SER A 84 2.30 11.48 -14.12
C SER A 84 1.64 12.83 -14.38
N ARG A 85 0.40 12.83 -14.87
CA ARG A 85 -0.38 14.05 -15.10
C ARG A 85 -0.67 14.81 -13.81
N GLU A 86 -1.13 14.11 -12.76
CA GLU A 86 -1.40 14.76 -11.47
C GLU A 86 -0.12 15.33 -10.84
N LEU A 87 1.04 14.72 -11.07
CA LEU A 87 2.34 15.22 -10.62
C LEU A 87 2.79 16.48 -11.38
N GLU A 88 2.49 16.59 -12.68
CA GLU A 88 2.78 17.80 -13.46
C GLU A 88 2.01 19.01 -12.94
N ASP A 89 0.77 18.80 -12.49
CA ASP A 89 -0.10 19.83 -11.93
C ASP A 89 0.11 20.06 -10.42
N TRP A 90 0.98 19.29 -9.77
CA TRP A 90 1.18 19.37 -8.32
C TRP A 90 1.89 20.65 -7.90
N THR A 91 1.23 21.43 -7.05
CA THR A 91 1.79 22.62 -6.40
C THR A 91 1.84 22.39 -4.90
N ALA A 92 3.00 22.62 -4.29
CA ALA A 92 3.31 22.32 -2.89
C ALA A 92 2.78 23.36 -1.90
#